data_AF-A0A089K0T0-F1
#
_entry.id   AF-A0A089K0T0-F1
#
_cell.length_a   1.000
_cell.length_b   1.000
_cell.length_c   1.000
_cell.angle_alpha   90.00
_cell.angle_beta   90.00
_cell.angle_gamma   90.00
#
_symmetry.space_group_name_H-M   'P 1'
#
loop_
_entity.id
_entity.type
_entity.pdbx_description
1 polymer ?
#
loop_
_entity_poly.entity_id
_entity_poly.type
_entity_poly.pdbx_seq_one_letter_code
_entity_poly.pdbx_strand_id
1 'polypeptide(L)'
;MGGNGGRVEGPGEVPEKTFADNPFDDTGKLIPNAKYKAGEHQYNYETDQLGRIEKFSTDELKLTARDERLPHDANTPGKVTGDHAGHLAGDRFGGSPEIDNLVSQSSNVNLSKYKKIENQWAAAIKEGKQVKVNVEVKYEGDNLRPSKFIIDYEIDGEFFSKDLLN
;
A
#
# COMPACT_ATOMS: atom_id res chain seq x y z
N MET A 1 -6.07 -35.33 -42.04
CA MET A 1 -7.17 -34.63 -41.32
C MET A 1 -7.31 -35.31 -39.97
N GLY A 2 -7.22 -34.68 -38.81
CA GLY A 2 -6.89 -33.31 -38.43
C GLY A 2 -6.21 -33.35 -37.06
N GLY A 3 -5.42 -32.32 -36.77
CA GLY A 3 -4.71 -32.17 -35.51
C GLY A 3 -5.65 -31.87 -34.35
N ASN A 4 -5.30 -32.36 -33.17
CA ASN A 4 -5.89 -31.91 -31.92
C ASN A 4 -4.80 -31.14 -31.16
N GLY A 5 -4.74 -29.83 -31.42
CA GLY A 5 -3.90 -28.89 -30.67
C GLY A 5 -4.53 -28.66 -29.31
N GLY A 6 -3.87 -29.14 -28.25
CA GLY A 6 -4.18 -28.75 -26.88
C GLY A 6 -4.07 -27.24 -26.74
N ARG A 7 -5.18 -26.61 -26.38
CA ARG A 7 -5.28 -25.19 -26.11
C ARG A 7 -4.48 -24.92 -24.83
N VAL A 8 -3.38 -24.19 -24.97
CA VAL A 8 -2.59 -23.68 -23.85
C VAL A 8 -3.44 -22.60 -23.18
N GLU A 9 -3.82 -22.82 -21.93
CA GLU A 9 -4.44 -21.77 -21.11
C GLU A 9 -3.37 -20.69 -20.88
N GLY A 10 -3.60 -19.50 -21.45
CA GLY A 10 -2.76 -18.33 -21.20
C GLY A 10 -2.88 -17.88 -19.74
N PRO A 11 -1.91 -17.08 -19.24
CA PRO A 11 -2.03 -16.51 -17.91
C PRO A 11 -3.29 -15.64 -17.86
N GLY A 12 -4.15 -15.89 -16.86
CA GLY A 12 -5.43 -15.20 -16.70
C GLY A 12 -5.25 -13.67 -16.81
N GLU A 13 -6.12 -13.04 -17.60
CA GLU A 13 -6.15 -11.59 -17.75
C GLU A 13 -6.24 -10.95 -16.36
N VAL A 14 -5.23 -10.15 -16.00
CA VAL A 14 -5.33 -9.26 -14.85
C VAL A 14 -6.49 -8.31 -15.17
N PRO A 15 -7.54 -8.23 -14.34
CA PRO A 15 -8.66 -7.35 -14.64
C PRO A 15 -8.14 -5.92 -14.85
N GLU A 16 -8.59 -5.29 -15.94
CA GLU A 16 -8.20 -3.93 -16.27
C GLU A 16 -8.63 -3.00 -15.14
N LYS A 17 -7.68 -2.25 -14.56
CA LYS A 17 -7.97 -1.31 -13.49
C LYS A 17 -8.31 0.06 -14.04
N THR A 18 -9.31 0.69 -13.45
CA THR A 18 -9.78 2.02 -13.84
C THR A 18 -9.20 3.09 -12.92
N PHE A 19 -8.87 4.26 -13.47
CA PHE A 19 -8.45 5.39 -12.63
C PHE A 19 -9.67 6.07 -12.02
N ALA A 20 -9.62 6.35 -10.71
CA ALA A 20 -10.66 7.00 -9.95
C ALA A 20 -10.12 8.28 -9.29
N ASP A 21 -10.76 9.42 -9.57
CA ASP A 21 -10.43 10.71 -8.93
C ASP A 21 -10.81 10.71 -7.46
N ASN A 22 -11.96 10.11 -7.13
CA ASN A 22 -12.39 9.79 -5.77
C ASN A 22 -12.32 8.28 -5.58
N PRO A 23 -11.49 7.75 -4.66
CA PRO A 23 -11.36 6.31 -4.47
C PRO A 23 -12.53 5.68 -3.72
N PHE A 24 -13.48 6.47 -3.21
CA PHE A 24 -14.59 6.00 -2.39
C PHE A 24 -15.91 5.89 -3.16
N ASP A 25 -16.66 4.83 -2.87
CA ASP A 25 -18.06 4.67 -3.27
C ASP A 25 -19.03 5.44 -2.35
N ASP A 26 -20.32 5.42 -2.68
CA ASP A 26 -21.37 6.11 -1.91
C ASP A 26 -21.51 5.58 -0.46
N THR A 27 -20.90 4.44 -0.14
CA THR A 27 -20.88 3.84 1.21
C THR A 27 -19.59 4.15 1.98
N GLY A 28 -18.67 4.91 1.38
CA GLY A 28 -17.37 5.25 1.96
C GLY A 28 -16.36 4.10 1.90
N LYS A 29 -16.57 3.09 1.05
CA LYS A 29 -15.61 2.00 0.81
C LYS A 29 -14.77 2.27 -0.43
N LEU A 30 -13.59 1.67 -0.49
CA LEU A 30 -12.76 1.78 -1.68
C LEU A 30 -13.37 1.05 -2.87
N ILE A 31 -13.33 1.70 -4.03
CA ILE A 31 -13.80 1.14 -5.30
C ILE A 31 -12.90 -0.04 -5.70
N PRO A 32 -13.45 -1.21 -6.08
CA PRO A 32 -12.68 -2.35 -6.57
C PRO A 32 -11.97 -2.11 -7.91
N ASN A 33 -10.84 -2.79 -8.14
CA ASN A 33 -10.04 -2.72 -9.37
C ASN A 33 -9.76 -1.26 -9.81
N ALA A 34 -9.44 -0.41 -8.85
CA ALA A 34 -9.20 1.01 -9.06
C ALA A 34 -7.73 1.36 -8.92
N LYS A 35 -7.31 2.42 -9.60
CA LYS A 35 -6.08 3.17 -9.36
C LYS A 35 -6.46 4.57 -8.92
N TYR A 36 -5.79 5.10 -7.92
CA TYR A 36 -6.07 6.44 -7.42
C TYR A 36 -4.82 7.08 -6.84
N LYS A 37 -4.94 8.36 -6.51
CA LYS A 37 -3.90 9.11 -5.81
C LYS A 37 -4.41 9.58 -4.47
N ALA A 38 -3.57 9.45 -3.44
CA ALA A 38 -3.92 9.84 -2.08
C ALA A 38 -2.74 10.47 -1.35
N GLY A 39 -3.07 11.16 -0.25
CA GLY A 39 -2.12 11.89 0.57
C GLY A 39 -1.70 13.25 0.00
N GLU A 40 -0.92 13.97 0.80
CA GLU A 40 -0.40 15.31 0.53
C GLU A 40 0.39 15.37 -0.78
N HIS A 41 1.19 14.33 -1.05
CA HIS A 41 2.07 14.26 -2.23
C HIS A 41 1.49 13.43 -3.38
N GLN A 42 0.20 13.05 -3.32
CA GLN A 42 -0.52 12.37 -4.40
C GLN A 42 0.18 11.07 -4.86
N TYR A 43 0.54 10.22 -3.90
CA TYR A 43 1.15 8.92 -4.18
C TYR A 43 0.15 7.97 -4.83
N ASN A 44 0.65 6.95 -5.53
CA ASN A 44 -0.19 6.03 -6.28
C ASN A 44 -0.61 4.85 -5.42
N TYR A 45 -1.88 4.47 -5.57
CA TYR A 45 -2.45 3.31 -4.89
C TYR A 45 -3.29 2.52 -5.87
N GLU A 46 -3.42 1.22 -5.61
CA GLU A 46 -4.30 0.34 -6.36
C GLU A 46 -5.10 -0.58 -5.44
N THR A 47 -6.35 -0.83 -5.80
CA THR A 47 -7.20 -1.83 -5.17
C THR A 47 -7.33 -3.10 -5.99
N ASP A 48 -7.68 -4.18 -5.30
CA ASP A 48 -8.05 -5.46 -5.90
C ASP A 48 -9.56 -5.54 -6.20
N GLN A 49 -10.01 -6.70 -6.69
CA GLN A 49 -11.42 -6.95 -7.03
C GLN A 49 -12.41 -6.88 -5.85
N LEU A 50 -11.93 -6.84 -4.61
CA LEU A 50 -12.76 -6.70 -3.41
C LEU A 50 -12.70 -5.28 -2.82
N GLY A 51 -11.96 -4.36 -3.46
CA GLY A 51 -11.75 -3.01 -2.93
C GLY A 51 -10.75 -2.96 -1.78
N ARG A 52 -9.83 -3.95 -1.68
CA ARG A 52 -8.73 -3.91 -0.71
C ARG A 52 -7.52 -3.25 -1.35
N ILE A 53 -6.76 -2.44 -0.61
CA ILE A 53 -5.51 -1.88 -1.12
C ILE A 53 -4.52 -3.02 -1.36
N GLU A 54 -4.11 -3.24 -2.61
CA GLU A 54 -3.10 -4.25 -2.94
C GLU A 54 -1.73 -3.64 -3.24
N LYS A 55 -1.67 -2.33 -3.51
CA LYS A 55 -0.43 -1.66 -3.89
C LYS A 55 -0.38 -0.20 -3.44
N PHE A 56 0.80 0.23 -3.00
CA PHE A 56 1.21 1.62 -2.80
C PHE A 56 2.55 1.84 -3.52
N SER A 57 2.68 2.92 -4.31
CA SER A 57 3.97 3.24 -4.94
C SER A 57 4.22 4.73 -5.18
N THR A 58 5.49 5.11 -5.11
CA THR A 58 5.99 6.44 -5.48
C THR A 58 7.42 6.38 -5.98
N ASP A 59 7.74 7.16 -7.01
CA ASP A 59 9.11 7.39 -7.49
C ASP A 59 9.86 8.45 -6.66
N GLU A 60 9.15 9.13 -5.77
CA GLU A 60 9.74 10.16 -4.92
C GLU A 60 8.93 10.27 -3.61
N LEU A 61 9.37 9.57 -2.57
CA LEU A 61 8.82 9.71 -1.23
C LEU A 61 9.30 11.02 -0.60
N LYS A 62 8.38 11.82 -0.06
CA LYS A 62 8.66 13.14 0.50
C LYS A 62 8.27 13.22 1.96
N LEU A 63 8.96 14.05 2.72
CA LEU A 63 8.52 14.42 4.06
C LEU A 63 7.39 15.45 3.96
N THR A 64 6.44 15.36 4.88
CA THR A 64 5.45 16.42 5.09
C THR A 64 6.10 17.69 5.63
N ALA A 65 5.54 18.86 5.31
CA ALA A 65 5.88 20.12 5.96
C ALA A 65 5.08 20.36 7.26
N ARG A 66 4.15 19.47 7.60
CA ARG A 66 3.27 19.58 8.77
C ARG A 66 4.04 19.29 10.07
N ASP A 67 3.84 20.11 11.09
CA ASP A 67 4.42 19.94 12.42
C ASP A 67 3.62 18.98 13.32
N GLU A 68 2.30 18.88 13.07
CA GLU A 68 1.38 18.06 13.86
C GLU A 68 0.89 16.85 13.07
N ARG A 69 0.74 15.72 13.79
CA ARG A 69 0.17 14.49 13.26
C ARG A 69 -1.34 14.63 13.14
N LEU A 70 -1.91 14.22 12.01
CA LEU A 70 -3.37 14.20 11.85
C LEU A 70 -4.04 13.09 12.68
N PRO A 71 -5.28 13.33 13.15
CA PRO A 71 -6.15 12.24 13.56
C PRO A 71 -6.37 11.31 12.36
N HIS A 72 -6.39 9.99 12.60
CA HIS A 72 -6.54 8.98 11.55
C HIS A 72 -7.65 8.02 11.90
N ASP A 73 -8.16 7.36 10.87
CA ASP A 73 -9.26 6.42 11.02
C ASP A 73 -8.79 5.17 11.77
N ALA A 74 -9.40 4.90 12.92
CA ALA A 74 -8.94 3.82 13.80
C ALA A 74 -9.45 2.45 13.32
N ASN A 75 -10.47 2.41 12.48
CA ASN A 75 -11.22 1.19 12.14
C ASN A 75 -10.94 0.74 10.70
N THR A 76 -9.84 0.03 10.52
CA THR A 76 -9.49 -0.56 9.22
C THR A 76 -10.28 -1.85 8.94
N PRO A 77 -10.58 -2.16 7.66
CA PRO A 77 -11.25 -3.40 7.28
C PRO A 77 -10.46 -4.64 7.74
N GLY A 78 -11.14 -5.58 8.42
CA GLY A 78 -10.53 -6.83 8.89
C GLY A 78 -9.73 -6.75 10.20
N LYS A 79 -9.76 -5.61 10.89
CA LYS A 79 -9.00 -5.39 12.13
C LYS A 79 -9.38 -6.39 13.22
N VAL A 80 -8.38 -7.06 13.80
CA VAL A 80 -8.55 -7.93 14.97
C VAL A 80 -7.84 -7.36 16.20
N THR A 81 -8.10 -7.94 17.39
CA THR A 81 -7.41 -7.54 18.63
C THR A 81 -5.90 -7.68 18.47
N GLY A 82 -5.16 -6.59 18.74
CA GLY A 82 -3.71 -6.53 18.57
C GLY A 82 -3.25 -5.87 17.26
N ASP A 83 -4.18 -5.58 16.34
CA ASP A 83 -3.92 -4.80 15.14
C ASP A 83 -4.08 -3.29 15.37
N HIS A 84 -3.30 -2.53 14.61
CA HIS A 84 -3.35 -1.08 14.50
C HIS A 84 -3.87 -0.70 13.11
N ALA A 85 -4.34 0.55 12.97
CA ALA A 85 -4.53 1.18 11.67
C ALA A 85 -3.15 1.59 11.14
N GLY A 86 -2.51 0.67 10.41
CA GLY A 86 -1.17 0.85 9.86
C GLY A 86 -1.23 1.68 8.58
N HIS A 87 -0.44 2.75 8.52
CA HIS A 87 -0.26 3.52 7.30
C HIS A 87 0.68 2.78 6.34
N LEU A 88 0.36 2.76 5.04
CA LEU A 88 1.31 2.34 4.01
C LEU A 88 2.35 3.44 3.74
N ALA A 89 1.87 4.66 3.50
CA ALA A 89 2.68 5.87 3.61
C ALA A 89 2.45 6.50 4.97
N GLY A 90 3.44 6.47 5.87
CA GLY A 90 3.32 7.11 7.18
C GLY A 90 2.95 8.58 7.11
N ASP A 91 2.31 9.09 8.16
CA ASP A 91 1.90 10.50 8.26
C ASP A 91 3.07 11.49 8.07
N ARG A 92 4.28 11.12 8.53
CA ARG A 92 5.52 11.90 8.29
C ARG A 92 5.88 12.07 6.82
N PHE A 93 5.32 11.22 5.95
CA PHE A 93 5.50 11.26 4.50
C PHE A 93 4.30 11.87 3.79
N GLY A 94 3.35 12.48 4.51
CA GLY A 94 2.15 13.05 3.93
C GLY A 94 1.10 12.00 3.53
N GLY A 95 1.15 10.79 4.07
CA GLY A 95 0.13 9.78 3.79
C GLY A 95 -1.26 10.21 4.27
N SER A 96 -2.30 9.77 3.54
CA SER A 96 -3.69 10.02 3.91
C SER A 96 -4.04 9.39 5.27
N PRO A 97 -4.82 10.08 6.13
CA PRO A 97 -5.30 9.54 7.39
C PRO A 97 -6.54 8.64 7.23
N GLU A 98 -7.03 8.41 6.00
CA GLU A 98 -8.24 7.65 5.68
C GLU A 98 -7.94 6.22 5.20
N ILE A 99 -8.98 5.40 5.03
CA ILE A 99 -8.83 3.98 4.66
C ILE A 99 -8.24 3.74 3.24
N ASP A 100 -8.01 4.80 2.46
CA ASP A 100 -7.28 4.80 1.19
C ASP A 100 -5.75 4.68 1.36
N ASN A 101 -5.25 4.76 2.58
CA ASN A 101 -3.84 4.54 2.91
C ASN A 101 -3.64 3.68 4.18
N LEU A 102 -4.74 3.20 4.78
CA LEU A 102 -4.71 2.43 6.02
C LEU A 102 -5.12 0.98 5.83
N VAL A 103 -4.37 0.09 6.46
CA VAL A 103 -4.65 -1.35 6.50
C VAL A 103 -4.58 -1.89 7.93
N SER A 104 -5.25 -3.01 8.21
CA SER A 104 -5.11 -3.70 9.49
C SER A 104 -3.75 -4.35 9.60
N GLN A 105 -2.90 -3.83 10.48
CA GLN A 105 -1.52 -4.25 10.61
C GLN A 105 -1.23 -4.69 12.05
N SER A 106 -0.58 -5.83 12.26
CA SER A 106 -0.23 -6.26 13.61
C SER A 106 0.68 -5.25 14.29
N SER A 107 0.53 -5.13 15.61
CA SER A 107 1.37 -4.25 16.43
C SER A 107 2.88 -4.47 16.21
N ASN A 108 3.34 -5.72 16.01
CA ASN A 108 4.75 -6.01 15.75
C ASN A 108 5.25 -5.44 14.40
N VAL A 109 4.44 -5.58 13.34
CA VAL A 109 4.79 -5.01 12.04
C VAL A 109 4.76 -3.49 12.12
N ASN A 110 3.66 -2.92 12.62
CA ASN A 110 3.45 -1.48 12.70
C ASN A 110 4.48 -0.76 13.59
N LEU A 111 4.70 -1.25 14.82
CA LEU A 111 5.51 -0.55 15.83
C LEU A 111 7.01 -0.82 15.72
N SER A 112 7.42 -1.89 15.02
CA SER A 112 8.82 -2.32 14.96
C SER A 112 9.34 -2.43 13.54
N LYS A 113 8.89 -3.42 12.77
CA LYS A 113 9.52 -3.75 11.48
C LYS A 113 9.32 -2.66 10.43
N TYR A 114 8.07 -2.25 10.21
CA TYR A 114 7.73 -1.22 9.23
C TYR A 114 8.32 0.13 9.66
N LYS A 115 8.16 0.51 10.93
CA LYS A 115 8.72 1.73 11.52
C LYS A 115 10.23 1.87 11.32
N LYS A 116 11.00 0.77 11.40
CA LYS A 116 12.46 0.81 11.15
C LYS A 116 12.77 1.17 9.71
N ILE A 117 12.02 0.63 8.76
CA ILE A 117 12.16 0.92 7.33
C ILE A 117 11.79 2.40 7.07
N GLU A 118 10.67 2.87 7.62
CA GLU A 118 10.27 4.28 7.52
C GLU A 118 11.31 5.24 8.12
N ASN A 119 11.96 4.87 9.23
CA ASN A 119 13.03 5.69 9.80
C ASN A 119 14.24 5.78 8.84
N GLN A 120 14.57 4.71 8.12
CA GLN A 120 15.66 4.71 7.13
C GLN A 120 15.32 5.63 5.95
N TRP A 121 14.10 5.53 5.42
CA TRP A 121 13.63 6.42 4.35
C TRP A 121 13.66 7.89 4.78
N ALA A 122 13.15 8.20 5.98
CA ALA A 122 13.14 9.56 6.49
C ALA A 122 14.56 10.12 6.70
N ALA A 123 15.52 9.31 7.15
CA ALA A 123 16.91 9.72 7.27
C ALA A 123 17.53 10.00 5.90
N ALA A 124 17.33 9.10 4.93
CA ALA A 124 17.83 9.28 3.57
C ALA A 124 17.28 10.56 2.90
N ILE A 125 15.97 10.82 3.02
CA ILE A 125 15.35 12.05 2.48
C ILE A 125 15.97 13.31 3.13
N LYS A 126 16.23 13.28 4.45
CA LYS A 126 16.88 14.41 5.15
C LYS A 126 18.33 14.64 4.70
N GLU A 127 19.00 13.59 4.25
CA GLU A 127 20.34 13.67 3.65
C GLU A 127 20.31 14.14 2.18
N GLY A 128 19.12 14.41 1.62
CA GLY A 128 18.95 14.85 0.24
C GLY A 128 18.90 13.73 -0.78
N LYS A 129 18.74 12.47 -0.33
CA LYS A 129 18.67 11.29 -1.19
C LYS A 129 17.28 11.09 -1.76
N GLN A 130 17.22 10.54 -2.98
CA GLN A 130 15.95 10.13 -3.58
C GLN A 130 15.53 8.75 -3.04
N VAL A 131 14.27 8.64 -2.62
CA VAL A 131 13.69 7.37 -2.16
C VAL A 131 12.50 6.99 -3.03
N LYS A 132 12.58 5.84 -3.70
CA LYS A 132 11.45 5.22 -4.43
C LYS A 132 10.90 4.08 -3.59
N VAL A 133 9.58 3.92 -3.56
CA VAL A 133 8.93 2.88 -2.74
C VAL A 133 7.85 2.18 -3.55
N ASN A 134 7.80 0.87 -3.42
CA ASN A 134 6.74 0.00 -3.90
C ASN A 134 6.38 -1.00 -2.78
N VAL A 135 5.14 -0.92 -2.30
CA VAL A 135 4.62 -1.85 -1.29
C VAL A 135 3.48 -2.64 -1.91
N GLU A 136 3.63 -3.96 -1.95
CA GLU A 136 2.55 -4.87 -2.28
C GLU A 136 1.93 -5.44 -1.01
N VAL A 137 0.61 -5.33 -0.91
CA VAL A 137 -0.17 -5.88 0.20
C VAL A 137 -0.81 -7.18 -0.28
N LYS A 138 -0.54 -8.28 0.43
CA LYS A 138 -1.07 -9.60 0.07
C LYS A 138 -2.10 -10.04 1.09
N TYR A 139 -3.09 -10.77 0.59
CA TYR A 139 -4.23 -11.28 1.34
C TYR A 139 -4.38 -12.78 1.12
N GLU A 140 -5.03 -13.46 2.07
CA GLU A 140 -5.43 -14.85 1.92
C GLU A 140 -6.92 -14.94 1.60
N GLY A 141 -7.26 -15.48 0.43
CA GLY A 141 -8.64 -15.56 -0.05
C GLY A 141 -9.35 -14.19 -0.01
N ASP A 142 -10.54 -14.17 0.58
CA ASP A 142 -11.39 -12.98 0.69
C ASP A 142 -11.18 -12.22 2.02
N ASN A 143 -10.12 -12.53 2.78
CA ASN A 143 -9.84 -11.86 4.05
C ASN A 143 -9.56 -10.37 3.84
N LEU A 144 -10.17 -9.51 4.65
CA LEU A 144 -9.94 -8.06 4.60
C LEU A 144 -8.64 -7.64 5.32
N ARG A 145 -8.11 -8.50 6.20
CA ARG A 145 -6.82 -8.32 6.86
C ARG A 145 -5.68 -8.80 5.95
N PRO A 146 -4.65 -8.00 5.68
CA PRO A 146 -3.45 -8.46 4.99
C PRO A 146 -2.79 -9.64 5.70
N SER A 147 -2.21 -10.56 4.94
CA SER A 147 -1.37 -11.64 5.45
C SER A 147 0.11 -11.28 5.43
N LYS A 148 0.57 -10.50 4.44
CA LYS A 148 1.96 -10.02 4.36
C LYS A 148 2.10 -8.75 3.54
N PHE A 149 3.22 -8.07 3.74
CA PHE A 149 3.69 -6.92 2.97
C PHE A 149 5.01 -7.26 2.29
N ILE A 150 5.12 -6.98 0.99
CA ILE A 150 6.36 -7.04 0.23
C ILE A 150 6.76 -5.59 -0.06
N ILE A 151 7.89 -5.16 0.48
CA ILE A 151 8.34 -3.77 0.45
C ILE A 151 9.63 -3.71 -0.34
N ASP A 152 9.55 -3.19 -1.56
CA ASP A 152 10.69 -2.89 -2.41
C ASP A 152 10.93 -1.39 -2.40
N TYR A 153 12.17 -0.97 -2.21
CA TYR A 153 12.52 0.44 -2.22
C TYR A 153 13.93 0.68 -2.73
N GLU A 154 14.15 1.88 -3.26
CA GLU A 154 15.43 2.32 -3.80
C GLU A 154 15.86 3.60 -3.07
N ILE A 155 17.13 3.68 -2.66
CA ILE A 155 17.73 4.89 -2.11
C ILE A 155 18.93 5.25 -2.97
N ASP A 156 18.87 6.37 -3.69
CA ASP A 156 19.93 6.83 -4.63
C ASP A 156 20.45 5.72 -5.58
N GLY A 157 19.55 4.90 -6.13
CA GLY A 157 19.91 3.79 -7.02
C GLY A 157 20.23 2.47 -6.33
N GLU A 158 20.36 2.42 -5.00
CA GLU A 158 20.57 1.18 -4.26
C GLU A 158 19.23 0.52 -3.92
N PHE A 159 19.03 -0.72 -4.38
CA PHE A 159 17.78 -1.46 -4.24
C PHE A 159 17.74 -2.33 -2.97
N PHE A 160 16.61 -2.31 -2.28
CA PHE A 160 16.32 -3.08 -1.08
C PHE A 160 14.96 -3.76 -1.18
N SER A 161 14.83 -4.94 -0.58
CA SER A 161 13.57 -5.68 -0.49
C SER A 161 13.35 -6.25 0.92
N LYS A 162 12.11 -6.22 1.41
CA LYS A 162 11.71 -6.73 2.73
C LYS A 162 10.34 -7.40 2.69
N ASP A 163 10.28 -8.61 3.21
CA ASP A 163 9.04 -9.35 3.41
C ASP A 163 8.62 -9.31 4.88
N LEU A 164 7.43 -8.78 5.15
CA LEU A 164 6.86 -8.66 6.50
C LEU A 164 5.57 -9.47 6.61
N LEU A 165 5.59 -10.56 7.38
CA LEU A 165 4.38 -11.29 7.75
C LEU A 165 3.56 -10.48 8.77
N ASN A 166 2.25 -10.38 8.53
CA ASN A 166 1.31 -9.56 9.30
C ASN A 166 0.66 -10.30 10.47
#